data_AF-A0AAW2UG80-F1
#
_entry.id   AF-A0AAW2UG80-F1
#
_cell.length_a   1.000
_cell.length_b   1.000
_cell.length_c   1.000
_cell.angle_alpha   90.00
_cell.angle_beta   90.00
_cell.angle_gamma   90.00
#
_symmetry.space_group_name_H-M   'P 1'
#
loop_
_entity.id
_entity.type
_entity.pdbx_description
1 polymer ?
#
loop_
_entity_poly.entity_id
_entity_poly.type
_entity_poly.pdbx_seq_one_letter_code
_entity_poly.pdbx_strand_id
1 'polypeptide(L)'
;MASGDGNRINIEDRRGWNEEILDKEFEDENANCIKSIELRFSEDPNVLGWHFGRKGRFSVRSAYKLFMQHLIEASTSSSNVQDRDTVLGWNFLWRAKVPPKVILLAWRACQEAIPVCYNLRRRGLDIASLCIRCGQESEDVLHVLLWCSFSIQAWALLGLPWRWINLEAGSTEEWMRSV
;
A
#
# COMPACT_ATOMS: atom_id res chain seq x y z
N MET A 1 -3.60 7.04 -39.55
CA MET A 1 -2.75 8.09 -40.14
C MET A 1 -2.11 8.87 -39.00
N ALA A 2 -0.95 8.41 -38.54
CA ALA A 2 -0.04 9.18 -37.71
C ALA A 2 1.34 8.96 -38.35
N SER A 3 1.74 9.89 -39.20
CA SER A 3 3.10 10.02 -39.70
C SER A 3 4.01 10.09 -38.46
N GLY A 4 5.03 9.25 -38.31
CA GLY A 4 6.11 9.03 -39.27
C GLY A 4 7.40 9.75 -38.86
N ASP A 5 7.45 10.43 -37.71
CA ASP A 5 8.62 11.21 -37.24
C ASP A 5 9.30 10.60 -36.00
N GLY A 6 9.56 9.29 -36.02
CA GLY A 6 9.96 8.54 -34.83
C GLY A 6 11.45 8.32 -34.60
N ASN A 7 12.33 8.46 -35.61
CA ASN A 7 13.71 7.96 -35.44
C ASN A 7 14.76 8.70 -36.29
N ARG A 8 15.08 9.95 -35.95
CA ARG A 8 16.04 10.77 -36.69
C ARG A 8 17.51 10.45 -36.41
N ILE A 9 17.80 9.71 -35.33
CA ILE A 9 19.18 9.42 -34.89
C ILE A 9 19.75 8.10 -35.44
N ASN A 10 18.92 7.27 -36.09
CA ASN A 10 19.35 6.02 -36.71
C ASN A 10 19.40 6.18 -38.23
N ILE A 11 20.41 5.60 -38.88
CA ILE A 11 20.43 5.52 -40.33
C ILE A 11 19.67 4.26 -40.74
N GLU A 12 18.48 4.41 -41.33
CA GLU A 12 17.63 3.26 -41.70
C GLU A 12 18.29 2.33 -42.73
N ASP A 13 19.17 2.88 -43.59
CA ASP A 13 19.83 2.15 -44.69
C ASP A 13 21.19 1.53 -44.29
N ARG A 14 21.84 2.09 -43.26
CA ARG A 14 23.10 1.57 -42.68
C ARG A 14 22.84 1.32 -41.22
N ARG A 15 22.61 0.06 -40.85
CA ARG A 15 22.47 -0.48 -39.49
C ARG A 15 23.44 0.15 -38.46
N GLY A 16 23.19 1.38 -38.04
CA GLY A 16 24.15 2.25 -37.36
C GLY A 16 23.57 3.60 -36.95
N TRP A 17 24.28 4.29 -36.04
CA TRP A 17 23.92 5.62 -35.57
C TRP A 17 24.22 6.69 -36.64
N ASN A 18 23.43 7.75 -36.69
CA ASN A 18 23.75 8.94 -37.46
C ASN A 18 24.67 9.84 -36.64
N GLU A 19 25.98 9.65 -36.80
CA GLU A 19 27.00 10.37 -36.03
C GLU A 19 26.92 11.89 -36.20
N GLU A 20 26.58 12.39 -37.39
CA GLU A 20 26.45 13.84 -37.64
C GLU A 20 25.31 14.47 -36.82
N ILE A 21 24.21 13.73 -36.62
CA ILE A 21 23.09 14.19 -35.80
C ILE A 21 23.44 14.05 -34.32
N LEU A 22 24.15 12.99 -33.93
CA LEU A 22 24.56 12.80 -32.54
C LEU A 22 25.53 13.89 -32.09
N ASP A 23 26.53 14.22 -32.89
CA ASP A 23 27.54 15.24 -32.58
C ASP A 23 26.97 16.67 -32.62
N LYS A 24 25.82 16.85 -33.28
CA LYS A 24 25.12 18.15 -33.35
C LYS A 24 24.13 18.37 -32.21
N GLU A 25 23.43 17.31 -31.79
CA GLU A 25 22.32 17.41 -30.83
C GLU A 25 22.74 17.03 -29.40
N PHE A 26 23.87 16.33 -29.22
CA PHE A 26 24.38 15.91 -27.91
C PHE A 26 25.79 16.44 -27.66
N GLU A 27 26.12 16.67 -26.39
CA GLU A 27 27.50 16.97 -25.96
C GLU A 27 28.43 15.79 -26.25
N ASP A 28 29.72 16.07 -26.53
CA ASP A 28 30.71 15.07 -26.96
C ASP A 28 30.76 13.83 -26.06
N GLU A 29 30.63 14.00 -24.74
CA GLU A 29 30.65 12.89 -23.78
C GLU A 29 29.41 11.98 -23.96
N ASN A 30 28.23 12.58 -24.09
CA ASN A 30 26.97 11.87 -24.32
C ASN A 30 26.91 11.25 -25.73
N ALA A 31 27.38 11.97 -26.76
CA ALA A 31 27.46 11.47 -28.12
C ALA A 31 28.35 10.23 -28.21
N ASN A 32 29.53 10.24 -27.56
CA ASN A 32 30.42 9.08 -27.50
C ASN A 32 29.79 7.90 -26.73
N CYS A 33 29.08 8.17 -25.63
CA CYS A 33 28.33 7.13 -24.92
C CYS A 33 27.24 6.50 -25.81
N ILE A 34 26.48 7.30 -26.55
CA ILE A 34 25.44 6.80 -27.46
C ILE A 34 26.07 5.97 -28.59
N LYS A 35 27.15 6.46 -29.22
CA LYS A 35 27.89 5.74 -30.28
C LYS A 35 28.40 4.37 -29.81
N SER A 36 28.70 4.21 -28.52
CA SER A 36 29.16 2.94 -27.94
C SER A 36 28.06 1.88 -27.76
N ILE A 37 26.78 2.26 -27.85
CA ILE A 37 25.66 1.33 -27.74
C ILE A 37 25.56 0.51 -29.02
N GLU A 38 25.77 -0.80 -28.93
CA GLU A 38 25.54 -1.72 -30.03
C GLU A 38 24.06 -1.73 -30.43
N LEU A 39 23.76 -1.21 -31.62
CA LEU A 39 22.42 -1.27 -32.20
C LEU A 39 22.13 -2.71 -32.65
N ARG A 40 21.22 -3.37 -31.93
CA ARG A 40 20.69 -4.67 -32.33
C ARG A 40 19.55 -4.49 -33.33
N PHE A 41 19.82 -4.84 -34.58
CA PHE A 41 18.79 -4.94 -35.62
C PHE A 41 18.23 -6.35 -35.62
N SER A 42 17.27 -6.61 -34.74
CA SER A 42 16.44 -7.82 -34.84
C SER A 42 15.21 -7.51 -35.70
N GLU A 43 14.76 -8.48 -36.49
CA GLU A 43 13.43 -8.45 -37.12
C GLU A 43 12.32 -8.68 -36.09
N ASP A 44 12.68 -9.04 -34.86
CA ASP A 44 11.73 -9.16 -33.76
C ASP A 44 11.04 -7.81 -33.50
N PRO A 45 9.72 -7.81 -33.27
CA PRO A 45 9.00 -6.59 -32.94
C PRO A 45 9.58 -5.98 -31.66
N ASN A 46 9.68 -4.64 -31.62
CA ASN A 46 10.13 -3.92 -30.44
C ASN A 46 9.19 -4.23 -29.25
N VAL A 47 9.73 -4.81 -28.17
CA VAL A 47 8.95 -5.16 -26.97
C VAL A 47 9.33 -4.24 -25.82
N LEU A 48 8.33 -3.71 -25.12
CA LEU A 48 8.54 -2.97 -23.88
C LEU A 48 9.22 -3.85 -22.82
N GLY A 49 10.45 -3.49 -22.47
CA GLY A 49 11.22 -4.12 -21.40
C GLY A 49 10.83 -3.59 -20.03
N TRP A 50 10.68 -4.49 -19.06
CA TRP A 50 10.46 -4.17 -17.67
C TRP A 50 11.64 -4.67 -16.82
N HIS A 51 12.60 -3.78 -16.58
CA HIS A 51 13.86 -4.09 -15.89
C HIS A 51 13.66 -4.69 -14.48
N PHE A 52 12.56 -4.35 -13.82
CA PHE A 52 12.26 -4.83 -12.47
C PHE A 52 11.63 -6.24 -12.44
N GLY A 53 11.43 -6.86 -13.60
CA GLY A 53 11.04 -8.25 -13.73
C GLY A 53 12.24 -9.11 -14.11
N ARG A 54 12.43 -10.27 -13.45
CA ARG A 54 13.54 -11.20 -13.75
C ARG A 54 13.61 -11.64 -15.23
N LYS A 55 12.49 -11.59 -15.95
CA LYS A 55 12.38 -11.95 -17.37
C LYS A 55 12.27 -10.74 -18.30
N GLY A 56 12.49 -9.52 -17.79
CA GLY A 56 12.29 -8.30 -18.56
C GLY A 56 10.84 -8.03 -18.99
N ARG A 57 9.85 -8.76 -18.43
CA ARG A 57 8.43 -8.63 -18.78
C ARG A 57 7.66 -7.94 -17.67
N PHE A 58 6.76 -7.03 -18.05
CA PHE A 58 5.87 -6.37 -17.11
C PHE A 58 4.94 -7.38 -16.43
N SER A 59 4.75 -7.20 -15.12
CA SER A 59 3.68 -7.85 -14.39
C SER A 59 3.18 -6.93 -13.28
N VAL A 60 1.89 -7.01 -12.98
CA VAL A 60 1.28 -6.28 -11.86
C VAL A 60 2.01 -6.61 -10.56
N ARG A 61 2.45 -7.86 -10.37
CA ARG A 61 3.21 -8.29 -9.20
C ARG A 61 4.53 -7.56 -9.04
N SER A 62 5.31 -7.41 -10.11
CA SER A 62 6.59 -6.70 -10.05
C SER A 62 6.39 -5.19 -9.90
N ALA A 63 5.37 -4.61 -10.53
CA ALA A 63 5.03 -3.20 -10.36
C ALA A 63 4.57 -2.89 -8.93
N TYR A 64 3.69 -3.72 -8.38
CA TYR A 64 3.25 -3.60 -6.99
C TYR A 64 4.41 -3.71 -6.01
N LYS A 65 5.35 -4.64 -6.25
CA LYS A 65 6.53 -4.79 -5.40
C LYS A 65 7.38 -3.50 -5.36
N LEU A 66 7.61 -2.86 -6.50
CA LEU A 66 8.33 -1.58 -6.55
C LEU A 66 7.56 -0.46 -5.87
N PHE A 67 6.26 -0.38 -6.13
CA PHE A 67 5.40 0.61 -5.51
C PHE A 67 5.46 0.51 -3.98
N MET A 68 5.35 -0.70 -3.44
CA MET A 68 5.48 -0.96 -2.01
C MET A 68 6.88 -0.62 -1.48
N GLN A 69 7.94 -0.91 -2.24
CA GLN A 69 9.31 -0.54 -1.85
C GLN A 69 9.47 0.99 -1.75
N HIS A 70 8.97 1.74 -2.73
CA HIS A 70 9.05 3.20 -2.71
C HIS A 70 8.19 3.83 -1.61
N LEU A 71 7.00 3.27 -1.33
CA LEU A 71 6.20 3.70 -0.19
C LEU A 71 6.95 3.51 1.13
N ILE A 72 7.62 2.37 1.31
CA ILE A 72 8.43 2.09 2.50
C ILE A 72 9.60 3.08 2.57
N GLU A 73 10.36 3.26 1.50
CA GLU A 73 11.49 4.21 1.44
C GLU A 73 11.06 5.64 1.79
N ALA A 74 9.93 6.11 1.25
CA ALA A 74 9.35 7.42 1.58
C ALA A 74 8.96 7.54 3.07
N SER A 75 8.48 6.44 3.67
CA SER A 75 8.11 6.38 5.09
C SER A 75 9.31 6.30 6.03
N THR A 76 10.49 5.86 5.55
CA THR A 76 11.67 5.60 6.38
C THR A 76 12.57 6.84 6.55
N SER A 77 12.14 8.02 6.07
CA SER A 77 12.85 9.29 6.29
C SER A 77 12.80 9.78 7.75
N SER A 78 12.01 9.14 8.61
CA SER A 78 12.07 9.31 10.07
C SER A 78 12.70 8.08 10.72
N SER A 79 13.78 8.29 11.48
CA SER A 79 14.70 7.29 12.02
C SER A 79 14.12 6.31 13.06
N ASN A 80 12.80 6.25 13.27
CA ASN A 80 12.17 5.46 14.34
C ASN A 80 10.96 4.65 13.86
N VAL A 81 11.09 3.82 12.82
CA VAL A 81 10.04 2.84 12.49
C VAL A 81 10.60 1.44 12.63
N GLN A 82 10.52 0.94 13.86
CA GLN A 82 10.74 -0.46 14.21
C GLN A 82 9.61 -1.37 13.69
N ASP A 83 8.66 -0.83 12.92
CA ASP A 83 7.46 -1.53 12.52
C ASP A 83 7.38 -1.69 11.00
N ARG A 84 8.21 -2.59 10.48
CA ARG A 84 8.06 -3.17 9.12
C ARG A 84 6.67 -3.81 8.91
N ASP A 85 5.92 -4.02 9.99
CA ASP A 85 4.56 -4.54 10.00
C ASP A 85 3.47 -3.47 9.79
N THR A 86 3.74 -2.17 9.82
CA THR A 86 2.65 -1.20 9.51
C THR A 86 2.17 -1.27 8.06
N VAL A 87 3.07 -1.59 7.12
CA VAL A 87 2.75 -1.66 5.69
C VAL A 87 2.38 -3.09 5.24
N LEU A 88 2.76 -4.13 6.01
CA LEU A 88 2.59 -5.56 5.67
C LEU A 88 1.97 -6.44 6.79
N GLY A 89 1.65 -5.88 7.96
CA GLY A 89 1.52 -6.60 9.24
C GLY A 89 0.13 -7.08 9.60
N TRP A 90 -0.81 -7.16 8.67
CA TRP A 90 -2.09 -7.85 8.91
C TRP A 90 -1.95 -9.38 8.88
N ASN A 91 -0.74 -9.92 8.68
CA ASN A 91 -0.51 -11.36 8.60
C ASN A 91 -0.96 -12.11 9.86
N PHE A 92 -0.79 -11.53 11.06
CA PHE A 92 -1.28 -12.15 12.29
C PHE A 92 -2.81 -12.30 12.24
N LEU A 93 -3.50 -11.27 11.76
CA LEU A 93 -4.95 -11.21 11.66
C LEU A 93 -5.48 -12.22 10.63
N TRP A 94 -4.87 -12.29 9.44
CA TRP A 94 -5.27 -13.23 8.38
C TRP A 94 -4.95 -14.69 8.70
N ARG A 95 -4.01 -14.96 9.62
CA ARG A 95 -3.66 -16.31 10.08
C ARG A 95 -4.50 -16.77 11.28
N ALA A 96 -5.34 -15.91 11.84
CA ALA A 96 -6.19 -16.24 12.98
C ALA A 96 -7.18 -17.36 12.63
N LYS A 97 -7.33 -18.34 13.53
CA LYS A 97 -8.26 -19.47 13.39
C LYS A 97 -9.69 -19.09 13.82
N VAL A 98 -10.24 -18.07 13.17
CA VAL A 98 -11.59 -17.56 13.44
C VAL A 98 -12.39 -17.42 12.14
N PRO A 99 -13.73 -17.35 12.20
CA PRO A 99 -14.53 -17.15 11.01
C PRO A 99 -14.12 -15.88 10.23
N PRO A 100 -14.13 -15.88 8.89
CA PRO A 100 -13.71 -14.73 8.08
C PRO A 100 -14.42 -13.42 8.42
N LYS A 101 -15.68 -13.49 8.90
CA LYS A 101 -16.44 -12.31 9.35
C LYS A 101 -15.79 -11.61 10.54
N VAL A 102 -15.15 -12.37 11.45
CA VAL A 102 -14.44 -11.83 12.62
C VAL A 102 -13.16 -11.14 12.17
N ILE A 103 -12.40 -11.77 11.27
CA ILE A 103 -11.19 -11.19 10.65
C ILE A 103 -11.53 -9.86 9.98
N LEU A 104 -12.62 -9.83 9.20
CA LEU A 104 -13.06 -8.60 8.52
C LEU A 104 -13.51 -7.51 9.50
N LEU A 105 -14.23 -7.87 10.56
CA LEU A 105 -14.63 -6.92 11.59
C LEU A 105 -13.40 -6.31 12.28
N ALA A 106 -12.43 -7.15 12.65
CA ALA A 106 -11.18 -6.73 13.27
C ALA A 106 -10.38 -5.79 12.36
N TRP A 107 -10.22 -6.16 11.09
CA TRP A 107 -9.54 -5.31 10.11
C TRP A 107 -10.26 -3.96 9.96
N ARG A 108 -11.59 -3.96 9.88
CA ARG A 108 -12.38 -2.72 9.84
C ARG A 108 -12.24 -1.88 11.11
N ALA A 109 -12.11 -2.52 12.28
CA ALA A 109 -11.89 -1.82 13.54
C ALA A 109 -10.57 -1.08 13.55
N CYS A 110 -9.50 -1.70 13.06
CA CYS A 110 -8.19 -1.07 12.97
C CYS A 110 -8.10 0.02 11.90
N GLN A 111 -8.88 -0.10 10.83
CA GLN A 111 -8.94 0.90 9.75
C GLN A 111 -9.95 2.02 10.04
N GLU A 112 -10.49 2.12 11.26
CA GLU A 112 -11.54 3.08 11.63
C GLU A 112 -12.73 3.09 10.64
N ALA A 113 -13.03 1.91 10.09
CA ALA A 113 -14.02 1.73 9.03
C ALA A 113 -15.38 1.27 9.57
N ILE A 114 -15.48 1.00 10.87
CA ILE A 114 -16.75 0.66 11.54
C ILE A 114 -17.62 1.92 11.65
N PRO A 115 -18.93 1.85 11.35
CA PRO A 115 -19.84 2.99 11.38
C PRO A 115 -20.27 3.35 12.81
N VAL A 116 -19.31 3.71 13.66
CA VAL A 116 -19.58 4.32 14.98
C VAL A 116 -19.79 5.83 14.84
N CYS A 117 -20.45 6.45 15.82
CA CYS A 117 -20.77 7.89 15.73
C CYS A 117 -19.52 8.75 15.49
N TYR A 118 -18.40 8.43 16.13
CA TYR A 118 -17.13 9.12 15.91
C TYR A 118 -16.69 9.11 14.43
N ASN A 119 -16.70 7.95 13.78
CA ASN A 119 -16.27 7.80 12.39
C ASN A 119 -17.27 8.43 11.40
N LEU A 120 -18.56 8.35 11.69
CA LEU A 120 -19.60 8.96 10.86
C LEU A 120 -19.53 10.49 10.91
N ARG A 121 -19.27 11.09 12.08
CA ARG A 121 -19.03 12.53 12.22
C ARG A 121 -17.80 13.01 11.49
N ARG A 122 -16.69 12.26 11.57
CA ARG A 122 -15.48 12.55 10.79
C ARG A 122 -15.74 12.57 9.28
N ARG A 123 -16.81 11.90 8.82
CA ARG A 123 -17.27 11.89 7.43
C ARG A 123 -18.36 12.95 7.14
N GLY A 124 -18.64 13.85 8.07
CA GLY A 124 -19.56 14.99 7.89
C GLY A 124 -21.03 14.70 8.23
N LEU A 125 -21.34 13.58 8.87
CA LEU A 125 -22.70 13.31 9.36
C LEU A 125 -22.93 13.97 10.71
N ASP A 126 -23.99 14.77 10.81
CA ASP A 126 -24.42 15.37 12.08
C ASP A 126 -25.30 14.39 12.86
N ILE A 127 -24.69 13.75 13.86
CA ILE A 127 -25.31 12.73 14.70
C ILE A 127 -24.85 12.89 16.14
N ALA A 128 -25.65 12.43 17.10
CA ALA A 128 -25.32 12.47 18.52
C ALA A 128 -24.06 11.63 18.84
N SER A 129 -23.28 12.05 19.85
CA SER A 129 -21.99 11.42 20.17
C SER A 129 -22.21 10.17 20.97
N LEU A 130 -23.29 10.14 21.74
CA LEU A 130 -23.52 9.16 22.78
C LEU A 130 -23.76 7.79 22.16
N CYS A 131 -23.17 6.77 22.76
CA CYS A 131 -23.39 5.40 22.38
C CYS A 131 -24.86 5.04 22.56
N ILE A 132 -25.50 4.54 21.49
CA ILE A 132 -26.92 4.17 21.51
C ILE A 132 -27.19 2.99 22.45
N ARG A 133 -26.16 2.19 22.77
CA ARG A 133 -26.29 1.02 23.66
C ARG A 133 -26.26 1.38 25.14
N CYS A 134 -25.29 2.19 25.57
CA CYS A 134 -25.14 2.53 27.00
C CYS A 134 -25.71 3.90 27.36
N GLY A 135 -25.76 4.85 26.41
CA GLY A 135 -26.21 6.22 26.63
C GLY A 135 -25.30 7.09 27.52
N GLN A 136 -24.12 6.60 27.92
CA GLN A 136 -23.25 7.27 28.91
C GLN A 136 -22.04 7.96 28.27
N GLU A 137 -21.34 7.28 27.37
CA GLU A 137 -20.08 7.75 26.79
C GLU A 137 -20.19 7.94 25.27
N SER A 138 -19.19 8.60 24.68
CA SER A 138 -19.10 8.77 23.23
C SER A 138 -18.87 7.44 22.51
N GLU A 139 -19.56 7.24 21.39
CA GLU A 139 -19.45 6.06 20.55
C GLU A 139 -18.23 6.13 19.64
N ASP A 140 -17.14 5.51 20.09
CA ASP A 140 -15.99 5.17 19.28
C ASP A 140 -15.82 3.64 19.17
N VAL A 141 -14.82 3.22 18.39
CA VAL A 141 -14.63 1.80 18.08
C VAL A 141 -14.23 0.99 19.33
N LEU A 142 -13.37 1.54 20.19
CA LEU A 142 -12.93 0.86 21.42
C LEU A 142 -14.05 0.79 22.44
N HIS A 143 -14.82 1.87 22.60
CA HIS A 143 -16.00 1.88 23.44
C HIS A 143 -16.99 0.80 23.00
N VAL A 144 -17.38 0.77 21.72
CA VAL A 144 -18.35 -0.22 21.23
C VAL A 144 -17.84 -1.66 21.35
N LEU A 145 -16.54 -1.91 21.20
CA LEU A 145 -16.01 -3.27 21.26
C LEU A 145 -15.62 -3.72 22.68
N LEU A 146 -15.21 -2.81 23.57
CA LEU A 146 -14.57 -3.14 24.84
C LEU A 146 -15.21 -2.48 26.06
N TRP A 147 -15.34 -1.15 26.05
CA TRP A 147 -15.67 -0.40 27.27
C TRP A 147 -17.17 -0.19 27.48
N CYS A 148 -17.98 -0.37 26.45
CA CYS A 148 -19.42 -0.28 26.55
C CYS A 148 -19.95 -1.34 27.53
N SER A 149 -20.80 -0.94 28.46
CA SER A 149 -21.42 -1.84 29.44
C SER A 149 -22.11 -3.05 28.79
N PHE A 150 -22.69 -2.85 27.60
CA PHE A 150 -23.26 -3.92 26.79
C PHE A 150 -22.20 -4.93 26.33
N SER A 151 -21.08 -4.44 25.80
CA SER A 151 -20.00 -5.28 25.26
C SER A 151 -19.28 -6.04 26.37
N ILE A 152 -19.07 -5.39 27.51
CA ILE A 152 -18.57 -6.01 28.74
C ILE A 152 -19.42 -7.22 29.13
N GLN A 153 -20.75 -7.06 29.15
CA GLN A 153 -21.67 -8.16 29.45
C GLN A 153 -21.61 -9.26 28.38
N ALA A 154 -21.53 -8.90 27.10
CA ALA A 154 -21.42 -9.86 26.01
C ALA A 154 -20.14 -10.72 26.12
N TRP A 155 -19.00 -10.11 26.44
CA TRP A 155 -17.75 -10.83 26.64
C TRP A 155 -17.78 -11.73 27.88
N ALA A 156 -18.40 -11.27 28.97
CA ALA A 156 -18.59 -12.07 30.17
C ALA A 156 -19.43 -13.33 29.90
N LEU A 157 -20.48 -13.22 29.08
CA LEU A 157 -21.31 -14.35 28.67
C LEU A 157 -20.56 -15.37 27.81
N LEU A 158 -19.56 -14.93 27.04
CA LEU A 158 -18.69 -15.80 26.25
C LEU A 158 -17.59 -16.48 27.09
N GLY A 159 -17.50 -16.17 28.39
CA GLY A 159 -16.52 -16.75 29.30
C GLY A 159 -15.09 -16.28 29.04
N LEU A 160 -14.91 -15.14 28.36
CA LEU A 160 -13.57 -14.61 28.10
C LEU A 160 -13.03 -13.88 29.35
N PRO A 161 -11.76 -14.10 29.71
CA PRO A 161 -11.17 -13.46 30.87
C PRO A 161 -11.07 -11.95 30.67
N TRP A 162 -11.38 -11.20 31.72
CA TRP A 162 -11.33 -9.72 31.74
C TRP A 162 -10.00 -9.14 31.24
N ARG A 163 -8.91 -9.89 31.39
CA ARG A 163 -7.56 -9.53 30.89
C ARG A 163 -7.50 -9.29 29.38
N TRP A 164 -8.41 -9.86 28.59
CA TRP A 164 -8.45 -9.69 27.13
C TRP A 164 -9.24 -8.44 26.72
N ILE A 165 -10.02 -7.90 27.64
CA ILE A 165 -10.69 -6.60 27.54
C ILE A 165 -9.67 -5.59 28.08
N ASN A 166 -8.64 -5.34 27.28
CA ASN A 166 -7.49 -4.54 27.68
C ASN A 166 -7.95 -3.10 27.95
N LEU A 167 -7.95 -2.69 29.22
CA LEU A 167 -8.47 -1.39 29.69
C LEU A 167 -7.54 -0.21 29.39
N GLU A 168 -6.32 -0.48 28.89
CA GLU A 168 -5.28 0.55 28.66
C GLU A 168 -4.87 0.70 27.19
N ALA A 169 -5.53 0.00 26.25
CA ALA A 169 -5.19 0.13 24.83
C ALA A 169 -5.51 1.54 24.32
N GLY A 170 -4.51 2.25 23.81
CA GLY A 170 -4.66 3.58 23.22
C GLY A 170 -5.26 3.55 21.81
N SER A 171 -5.22 2.39 21.14
CA SER A 171 -5.81 2.17 19.82
C SER A 171 -6.36 0.76 19.62
N THR A 172 -7.20 0.60 18.60
CA THR A 172 -7.73 -0.71 18.18
C THR A 172 -6.63 -1.64 17.65
N GLU A 173 -5.57 -1.09 17.06
CA GLU A 173 -4.43 -1.86 16.58
C GLU A 173 -3.58 -2.41 17.74
N GLU A 174 -3.29 -1.57 18.73
CA GLU A 174 -2.57 -1.99 19.95
C GLU A 174 -3.32 -3.10 20.68
N TRP A 175 -4.64 -2.95 20.84
CA TRP A 175 -5.47 -3.98 21.43
C TRP A 175 -5.40 -5.28 20.63
N MET A 176 -5.57 -5.23 19.31
CA MET A 176 -5.55 -6.43 18.45
C MET A 176 -4.20 -7.15 18.42
N ARG A 177 -3.08 -6.44 18.61
CA ARG A 177 -1.75 -7.06 18.75
C ARG A 177 -1.52 -7.66 20.14
N SER A 178 -2.30 -7.26 21.16
CA SER A 178 -2.17 -7.73 22.54
C SER A 178 -2.96 -8.98 22.88
N VAL A 179 -3.91 -9.39 22.01
CA VAL A 179 -4.79 -10.55 22.15
C VAL A 179 -4.26 -11.73 21.35
#